data_AF-A0A432EXS6-F1
#
_entry.id   AF-A0A432EXS6-F1
#
_cell.length_a   1.000
_cell.length_b   1.000
_cell.length_c   1.000
_cell.angle_alpha   90.00
_cell.angle_beta   90.00
_cell.angle_gamma   90.00
#
_symmetry.space_group_name_H-M   'P 1'
#
loop_
_entity.id
_entity.type
_entity.pdbx_description
1 polymer ?
#
loop_
_entity_poly.entity_id
_entity_poly.type
_entity_poly.pdbx_seq_one_letter_code
_entity_poly.pdbx_strand_id
1 'polypeptide(L)'
;MPLEGNGKSLCSLHIRISDALKWLADQFKAGNPSMEPYARLKRQLRYSTHGAALRLHLKRAHAYRPVPHLDPALCARLQSALQRPDLKPTTRAKIEAVLNPRKPHILPTAEHGSPEQ
;
A
#
# COMPACT_ATOMS: atom_id res chain seq x y z
N MET A 1 19.06 13.07 -15.13
CA MET A 1 18.02 13.17 -16.18
C MET A 1 18.40 14.33 -17.09
N PRO A 2 18.90 14.09 -18.31
CA PRO A 2 19.14 15.17 -19.26
C PRO A 2 17.79 15.77 -19.70
N LEU A 3 17.63 17.08 -19.54
CA LEU A 3 16.37 17.81 -19.73
C LEU A 3 16.26 18.52 -21.10
N GLU A 4 17.23 18.30 -21.99
CA GLU A 4 17.28 19.01 -23.26
C GLU A 4 16.22 18.53 -24.26
N GLY A 5 15.51 19.50 -24.84
CA GLY A 5 14.88 19.34 -26.16
C GLY A 5 13.35 19.47 -26.24
N ASN A 6 12.59 19.47 -25.15
CA ASN A 6 11.14 19.16 -25.30
C ASN A 6 10.14 19.97 -24.46
N GLY A 7 10.45 21.20 -24.06
CA GLY A 7 9.48 22.13 -23.43
C GLY A 7 8.39 22.67 -24.37
N LYS A 8 8.07 21.98 -25.48
CA LYS A 8 7.26 22.52 -26.59
C LYS A 8 5.75 22.31 -26.42
N SER A 9 5.30 21.47 -25.49
CA SER A 9 3.88 21.25 -25.22
C SER A 9 3.58 20.86 -23.77
N LEU A 10 2.39 21.22 -23.29
CA LEU A 10 1.92 20.88 -21.94
C LEU A 10 1.79 19.37 -21.72
N CYS A 11 1.44 18.61 -22.76
CA CYS A 11 1.42 17.14 -22.68
C CYS A 11 2.83 16.58 -22.44
N SER A 12 3.85 17.11 -23.10
CA SER A 12 5.24 16.68 -22.91
C SER A 12 5.80 17.06 -21.54
N LEU A 13 5.35 18.20 -21.00
CA LEU A 13 5.66 18.60 -19.62
C LEU A 13 4.99 17.67 -18.60
N HIS A 14 3.71 17.32 -18.81
CA HIS A 14 2.95 16.41 -17.94
C HIS A 14 3.60 15.03 -17.83
N ILE A 15 4.03 14.44 -18.95
CA ILE A 15 4.70 13.13 -18.97
C ILE A 15 6.00 13.19 -18.18
N ARG A 16 6.83 14.23 -18.38
CA ARG A 16 8.11 14.35 -17.67
C ARG A 16 7.99 14.53 -16.17
N ILE A 17 7.03 15.33 -15.73
CA ILE A 17 6.77 15.47 -14.29
C ILE A 17 6.37 14.11 -13.70
N SER A 18 5.55 13.35 -14.43
CA SER A 18 5.15 11.99 -14.02
C SER A 18 6.34 11.02 -13.95
N ASP A 19 7.22 11.03 -14.95
CA ASP A 19 8.40 10.17 -15.00
C ASP A 19 9.44 10.53 -13.94
N ALA A 20 9.70 11.83 -13.72
CA ALA A 20 10.62 12.29 -12.68
C ALA A 20 10.16 11.84 -11.28
N LEU A 21 8.87 12.00 -10.98
CA LEU A 21 8.30 11.53 -9.72
C LEU A 21 8.31 10.02 -9.61
N LYS A 22 8.09 9.32 -10.73
CA LYS A 22 8.18 7.86 -10.76
C LYS A 22 9.58 7.40 -10.41
N TRP A 23 10.59 7.96 -11.06
CA TRP A 23 11.99 7.68 -10.78
C TRP A 23 12.34 7.95 -9.32
N LEU A 24 11.95 9.10 -8.76
CA LEU A 24 12.20 9.43 -7.35
C LEU A 24 11.51 8.46 -6.38
N ALA A 25 10.27 8.04 -6.67
CA ALA A 25 9.58 7.06 -5.84
C ALA A 25 10.20 5.66 -5.93
N ASP A 26 10.76 5.29 -7.09
CA ASP A 26 11.43 4.02 -7.28
C ASP A 26 12.79 4.00 -6.54
N GLN A 27 13.49 5.14 -6.41
CA GLN A 27 14.68 5.26 -5.56
C GLN A 27 14.37 4.99 -4.07
N PHE A 28 13.20 5.42 -3.58
CA PHE A 28 12.77 5.07 -2.23
C PHE A 28 12.53 3.56 -2.08
N LYS A 29 11.86 2.93 -3.06
CA LYS A 29 11.67 1.46 -3.07
C LYS A 29 12.98 0.69 -3.13
N ALA A 30 14.00 1.24 -3.79
CA ALA A 30 15.35 0.68 -3.86
C ALA A 30 16.13 0.82 -2.54
N GLY A 31 15.53 1.40 -1.49
CA GLY A 31 16.12 1.47 -0.15
C GLY A 31 16.78 2.80 0.20
N ASN A 32 16.56 3.87 -0.57
CA ASN A 32 17.05 5.21 -0.23
C ASN A 32 16.02 5.99 0.62
N PRO A 33 16.20 6.10 1.95
CA PRO A 33 15.22 6.74 2.83
C PRO A 33 15.07 8.25 2.57
N SER A 34 16.10 8.92 2.06
CA SER A 34 16.07 10.34 1.70
C SER A 34 15.06 10.65 0.60
N MET A 35 14.57 9.63 -0.11
CA MET A 35 13.58 9.75 -1.19
C MET A 35 12.14 9.59 -0.72
N GLU A 36 11.90 9.32 0.57
CA GLU A 36 10.57 9.18 1.16
C GLU A 36 9.63 10.38 0.88
N PRO A 37 10.07 11.64 0.98
CA PRO A 37 9.19 12.78 0.70
C PRO A 37 8.64 12.77 -0.74
N TYR A 38 9.47 12.37 -1.70
CA TYR A 38 9.08 12.31 -3.11
C TYR A 38 8.18 11.11 -3.41
N ALA A 39 8.41 9.97 -2.77
CA ALA A 39 7.52 8.81 -2.85
C ALA A 39 6.13 9.12 -2.28
N ARG A 40 6.06 9.87 -1.17
CA ARG A 40 4.80 10.38 -0.60
C ARG A 40 4.13 11.38 -1.54
N LEU A 41 4.90 12.34 -2.05
CA LEU A 41 4.41 13.37 -2.96
C LEU A 41 3.78 12.78 -4.22
N LYS A 42 4.41 11.79 -4.86
CA LYS A 42 3.87 11.11 -6.05
C LYS A 42 2.47 10.54 -5.83
N ARG A 43 2.17 10.01 -4.63
CA ARG A 43 0.85 9.45 -4.30
C ARG A 43 -0.20 10.53 -4.05
N GLN A 44 0.23 11.71 -3.62
CA GLN A 44 -0.63 12.82 -3.25
C GLN A 44 -0.92 13.72 -4.44
N LEU A 45 0.05 13.91 -5.33
CA LEU A 45 -0.04 14.89 -6.39
C LEU A 45 -0.60 14.26 -7.67
N ARG A 46 -1.72 14.81 -8.13
CA ARG A 46 -2.31 14.50 -9.44
C ARG A 46 -2.11 15.67 -10.39
N TYR A 47 -1.95 15.33 -11.65
CA TYR A 47 -1.71 16.28 -12.73
C TYR A 47 -2.79 16.12 -13.78
N SER A 48 -3.23 17.24 -14.34
CA SER A 48 -3.99 17.25 -15.58
C SER A 48 -3.63 18.48 -16.40
N THR A 49 -3.76 18.36 -17.71
CA THR A 49 -3.69 19.51 -18.61
C THR A 49 -5.10 20.04 -18.83
N HIS A 50 -5.26 21.36 -18.81
CA HIS A 50 -6.54 22.01 -19.06
C HIS A 50 -6.31 23.24 -19.94
N GLY A 51 -6.55 23.09 -21.25
CA GLY A 51 -6.20 24.12 -22.23
C GLY A 51 -4.70 24.44 -22.19
N ALA A 52 -4.37 25.72 -21.98
CA ALA A 52 -2.99 26.21 -21.85
C ALA A 52 -2.42 26.14 -20.41
N ALA A 53 -3.12 25.50 -19.47
CA ALA A 53 -2.68 25.40 -18.07
C ALA A 53 -2.36 23.97 -17.65
N LEU A 54 -1.37 23.83 -16.76
CA LEU A 54 -1.13 22.61 -16.00
C LEU A 54 -1.85 22.73 -14.65
N ARG A 55 -2.76 21.81 -14.35
CA ARG A 55 -3.51 21.79 -13.10
C ARG A 55 -2.90 20.77 -12.14
N LEU A 56 -2.52 21.25 -10.96
CA LEU A 56 -1.92 20.46 -9.89
C LEU A 56 -2.95 20.24 -8.79
N HIS A 57 -3.23 18.98 -8.47
CA HIS A 57 -4.15 18.60 -7.39
C HIS A 57 -3.35 17.88 -6.32
N LEU A 58 -3.02 18.59 -5.25
CA LEU A 58 -2.41 17.97 -4.08
C LEU A 58 -3.52 17.38 -3.21
N LYS A 59 -3.71 16.06 -3.30
CA LYS A 59 -4.55 15.34 -2.36
C LYS A 59 -3.85 15.35 -1.01
N ARG A 60 -4.57 15.77 0.04
CA ARG A 60 -4.15 15.51 1.42
C ARG A 60 -3.81 14.03 1.50
N ALA A 61 -2.68 13.69 2.11
CA ALA A 61 -2.42 12.32 2.49
C ALA A 61 -3.71 11.82 3.12
N HIS A 62 -4.35 10.79 2.55
CA HIS A 62 -5.27 10.03 3.37
C HIS A 62 -4.43 9.69 4.58
N ALA A 63 -4.79 10.26 5.74
CA ALA A 63 -4.26 9.79 6.98
C ALA A 63 -4.48 8.30 6.89
N TYR A 64 -3.40 7.56 6.69
CA TYR A 64 -3.44 6.12 6.69
C TYR A 64 -3.77 5.81 8.13
N ARG A 65 -5.05 5.85 8.48
CA ARG A 65 -5.58 5.08 9.57
C ARG A 65 -5.33 3.66 9.10
N PRO A 66 -4.43 2.90 9.74
CA PRO A 66 -4.48 1.45 9.57
C PRO A 66 -5.92 1.06 9.92
N VAL A 67 -6.69 0.68 8.91
CA VAL A 67 -8.02 0.05 9.00
C VAL A 67 -8.96 0.71 10.04
N PRO A 68 -9.74 1.75 9.69
CA PRO A 68 -10.72 2.35 10.61
C PRO A 68 -12.01 1.52 10.76
N HIS A 69 -11.99 0.19 10.91
CA HIS A 69 -13.25 -0.57 10.82
C HIS A 69 -13.28 -1.95 11.49
N LEU A 70 -12.74 -2.07 12.70
CA LEU A 70 -13.45 -2.91 13.67
C LEU A 70 -14.01 -2.04 14.78
N ASP A 71 -15.33 -2.08 14.90
CA ASP A 71 -16.04 -1.61 16.07
C ASP A 71 -15.42 -2.26 17.33
N PRO A 72 -15.15 -1.50 18.42
CA PRO A 72 -14.53 -2.06 19.62
C PRO A 72 -15.30 -3.26 20.20
N ALA A 73 -16.63 -3.29 20.09
CA ALA A 73 -17.41 -4.43 20.56
C ALA A 73 -17.23 -5.65 19.65
N LEU A 74 -17.09 -5.45 18.33
CA LEU A 74 -16.73 -6.53 17.40
C LEU A 74 -15.34 -7.10 17.68
N CYS A 75 -14.34 -6.27 18.00
CA CYS A 75 -13.01 -6.72 18.41
C CYS A 75 -13.07 -7.62 19.66
N ALA A 76 -13.80 -7.18 20.69
CA ALA A 76 -13.96 -7.96 21.92
C ALA A 76 -14.63 -9.32 21.67
N ARG A 77 -15.65 -9.35 20.80
CA ARG A 77 -16.33 -10.60 20.41
C ARG A 77 -15.41 -11.55 19.65
N LEU A 78 -14.58 -11.05 18.75
CA LEU A 78 -13.60 -11.87 18.02
C LEU A 78 -12.50 -12.42 18.94
N GLN A 79 -12.01 -11.62 19.88
CA GLN A 79 -11.07 -12.07 20.90
C GLN A 79 -11.67 -13.16 21.80
N SER A 80 -12.93 -13.00 22.21
CA SER A 80 -13.67 -14.03 22.94
C SER A 80 -13.85 -15.31 22.11
N ALA A 81 -14.14 -15.18 20.81
CA ALA A 81 -14.29 -16.33 19.91
C ALA A 81 -12.99 -17.15 19.75
N LEU A 82 -11.81 -16.54 19.85
CA LEU A 82 -10.51 -17.24 19.81
C LEU A 82 -10.25 -18.13 21.04
N GLN A 83 -10.93 -17.87 22.16
CA GLN A 83 -10.81 -18.68 23.38
C GLN A 83 -11.67 -19.95 23.33
N ARG A 84 -12.56 -20.08 22.34
CA ARG A 84 -13.42 -21.27 22.20
C ARG A 84 -12.62 -22.42 21.56
N PRO A 85 -12.59 -23.61 22.17
CA PRO A 85 -11.85 -24.76 21.62
C PRO A 85 -12.51 -25.35 20.35
N ASP A 86 -13.81 -25.13 20.16
CA ASP A 86 -14.58 -25.70 19.03
C ASP A 86 -14.34 -24.98 17.69
N LEU A 87 -13.49 -23.95 17.67
CA LEU A 87 -13.28 -23.14 16.48
C LEU A 87 -12.35 -23.87 15.51
N LYS A 88 -12.84 -24.12 14.28
CA LYS A 88 -12.02 -24.71 13.21
C LYS A 88 -10.70 -23.93 13.04
N PRO A 89 -9.55 -24.59 12.86
CA PRO A 89 -8.24 -23.92 12.72
C PRO A 89 -8.20 -22.86 11.61
N THR A 90 -8.92 -23.11 10.51
CA THR A 90 -9.02 -22.18 9.37
C THR A 90 -9.78 -20.90 9.73
N THR A 91 -10.81 -21.00 10.56
CA THR A 91 -11.57 -19.85 11.08
C THR A 91 -10.75 -19.08 12.11
N ARG A 92 -10.00 -19.79 12.96
CA ARG A 92 -9.08 -19.19 13.94
C ARG A 92 -8.03 -18.31 13.24
N ALA A 93 -7.37 -18.83 12.21
CA ALA A 93 -6.37 -18.11 11.42
C ALA A 93 -6.96 -16.84 10.75
N LYS A 94 -8.19 -16.92 10.22
CA LYS A 94 -8.88 -15.76 9.64
C LYS A 94 -9.16 -14.66 10.67
N ILE A 95 -9.58 -15.03 11.88
CA ILE A 95 -9.84 -14.07 12.96
C ILE A 95 -8.53 -13.41 13.41
N GLU A 96 -7.46 -14.19 13.58
CA GLU A 96 -6.14 -13.66 13.95
C GLU A 96 -5.57 -12.72 12.89
N ALA A 97 -5.74 -13.03 11.60
CA ALA A 97 -5.31 -12.16 10.51
C ALA A 97 -6.04 -10.81 10.48
N VAL A 98 -7.33 -10.81 10.84
CA VAL A 98 -8.13 -9.58 10.95
C VAL A 98 -7.71 -8.75 12.18
N LEU A 99 -7.44 -9.40 13.32
CA LEU A 99 -7.01 -8.71 14.54
C LEU A 99 -5.55 -8.23 14.48
N ASN A 100 -4.70 -8.87 13.67
CA ASN A 100 -3.28 -8.53 13.57
C ASN A 100 -2.80 -8.49 12.11
N PRO A 101 -3.14 -7.43 11.35
CA PRO A 101 -2.86 -7.34 9.91
C PRO A 101 -1.37 -7.20 9.56
N ARG A 102 -0.48 -7.11 10.56
CA ARG A 102 0.98 -7.05 10.36
C ARG A 102 1.66 -8.41 10.31
N LYS A 103 0.95 -9.50 10.66
CA LYS A 103 1.50 -10.86 10.52
C LYS A 103 1.22 -11.36 9.10
N PRO A 104 2.26 -11.67 8.29
CA PRO A 104 2.05 -12.30 6.99
C PRO A 104 1.37 -13.66 7.18
N HIS A 105 0.37 -13.91 6.34
CA HIS A 105 -0.41 -15.14 6.35
C HIS A 105 0.44 -16.31 5.84
N ILE A 106 1.01 -17.10 6.76
CA ILE A 106 1.56 -18.42 6.40
C ILE A 106 0.40 -19.40 6.51
N LEU A 107 -0.15 -19.84 5.38
CA LEU A 107 -1.03 -21.01 5.36
C LEU A 107 -0.17 -22.23 5.76
N PRO A 108 -0.60 -23.06 6.73
CA PRO A 108 -0.07 -24.41 6.82
C PRO A 108 -0.57 -25.19 5.59
N THR A 109 0.34 -25.43 4.65
CA THR A 109 0.12 -26.37 3.55
C THR A 109 -0.15 -27.74 4.18
N ALA A 110 -1.25 -28.36 3.77
CA ALA A 110 -1.67 -29.68 4.22
C ALA A 110 -0.57 -30.72 3.99
N GLU A 111 -0.27 -31.48 5.06
CA GLU A 111 0.13 -32.89 5.09
C GLU A 111 0.78 -33.42 3.79
N HIS A 112 2.11 -33.47 3.75
CA HIS A 112 2.82 -34.43 2.90
C HIS A 112 3.37 -35.53 3.80
N GLY A 113 2.81 -36.72 3.59
CA GLY A 113 3.09 -37.92 4.34
C GLY A 113 4.58 -38.27 4.35
N SER A 114 4.98 -38.76 5.52
CA SER A 114 6.21 -39.50 5.76
C SER A 114 6.29 -40.70 4.81
N PRO A 115 7.37 -40.91 4.04
CA PRO A 115 7.78 -42.26 3.68
C PRO A 115 8.66 -42.79 4.80
N GLU A 116 8.09 -43.65 5.64
CA GLU A 116 8.89 -44.62 6.38
C GLU A 116 9.37 -45.69 5.39
N GLN A 117 10.70 -45.84 5.37
CA GLN A 117 11.52 -47.01 4.99
C GLN A 117 11.52 -47.51 3.55
#